data_AF-A0A0B2UYN8-F1
#
_entry.id   AF-A0A0B2UYN8-F1
#
_cell.length_a   1.000
_cell.length_b   1.000
_cell.length_c   1.000
_cell.angle_alpha   90.00
_cell.angle_beta   90.00
_cell.angle_gamma   90.00
#
_symmetry.space_group_name_H-M   'P 1'
#
loop_
_entity.id
_entity.type
_entity.pdbx_description
1 polymer ?
#
loop_
_entity_poly.entity_id
_entity_poly.type
_entity_poly.pdbx_seq_one_letter_code
_entity_poly.pdbx_strand_id
1 'polypeptide(L)'
;EADDLIYSLLPTEKKGAVQELVPYFLDSFGNATRIDYGSGHEASFLVLMFCLRQLGVFTEDDNRALVLRIFLKYLRVVRCLQVTYRMEPAGSRGVHALDDFQFMPFLWGSAQLIGNKKHLVPESYLNAETVALHAPKNLFFDAVQYINETKTGPFHEHSNQLWNISAVQTWEKVNSGMFKMYEAEVLKKFPVVQHFLFGSIFSIQPVKEITDSNVLESATELQQQQNEGTSANGGTNESAS
;
A
#
# COMPACT_ATOMS: atom_id res chain seq x y z
N GLU A 1 -21.55 18.36 0.08
CA GLU A 1 -21.40 17.02 0.70
C GLU A 1 -19.94 16.62 0.94
N ALA A 2 -19.11 16.41 -0.09
CA ALA A 2 -17.69 16.07 0.11
C ALA A 2 -16.93 17.18 0.86
N ASP A 3 -17.12 18.44 0.44
CA ASP A 3 -16.57 19.61 1.13
C ASP A 3 -16.98 19.65 2.60
N ASP A 4 -18.27 19.45 2.90
CA ASP A 4 -18.79 19.49 4.27
C ASP A 4 -18.19 18.37 5.15
N LEU A 5 -18.04 17.16 4.58
CA LEU A 5 -17.41 16.02 5.24
C LEU A 5 -15.96 16.38 5.61
N ILE A 6 -15.15 16.80 4.63
CA ILE A 6 -13.75 17.15 4.87
C ILE A 6 -13.64 18.36 5.79
N TYR A 7 -14.47 19.38 5.60
CA TYR A 7 -14.54 20.55 6.46
C TYR A 7 -14.78 20.12 7.91
N SER A 8 -15.72 19.21 8.18
CA SER A 8 -16.05 18.78 9.54
C SER A 8 -14.90 18.07 10.28
N LEU A 9 -13.98 17.43 9.55
CA LEU A 9 -12.84 16.69 10.12
C LEU A 9 -11.70 17.62 10.58
N LEU A 10 -11.61 18.84 10.06
CA LEU A 10 -10.46 19.71 10.28
C LEU A 10 -10.63 20.61 11.51
N PRO A 11 -9.54 20.95 12.23
CA PRO A 11 -9.52 22.04 13.19
C PRO A 11 -9.92 23.39 12.56
N THR A 12 -10.44 24.31 13.36
CA THR A 12 -10.96 25.62 12.91
C THR A 12 -9.92 26.43 12.13
N GLU A 13 -8.67 26.41 12.60
CA GLU A 13 -7.53 27.11 12.00
C GLU A 13 -7.01 26.45 10.72
N LYS A 14 -7.44 25.22 10.40
CA LYS A 14 -7.02 24.47 9.22
C LYS A 14 -8.12 24.31 8.17
N LYS A 15 -9.30 24.90 8.36
CA LYS A 15 -10.44 24.77 7.43
C LYS A 15 -10.13 25.21 5.98
N GLY A 16 -9.16 26.10 5.77
CA GLY A 16 -8.72 26.48 4.43
C GLY A 16 -8.15 25.32 3.62
N ALA A 17 -7.66 24.25 4.27
CA ALA A 17 -7.11 23.08 3.60
C ALA A 17 -8.17 22.23 2.87
N VAL A 18 -9.47 22.46 3.10
CA VAL A 18 -10.56 21.75 2.39
C VAL A 18 -10.38 21.82 0.88
N GLN A 19 -9.98 22.99 0.35
CA GLN A 19 -9.76 23.19 -1.08
C GLN A 19 -8.73 22.21 -1.68
N GLU A 20 -7.69 21.86 -0.91
CA GLU A 20 -6.65 20.91 -1.33
C GLU A 20 -7.04 19.45 -1.03
N LEU A 21 -7.75 19.19 0.07
CA LEU A 21 -8.09 17.82 0.49
C LEU A 21 -9.24 17.19 -0.27
N VAL A 22 -10.25 17.97 -0.68
CA VAL A 22 -11.45 17.46 -1.38
C VAL A 22 -11.08 16.74 -2.69
N PRO A 23 -10.19 17.28 -3.55
CA PRO A 23 -9.76 16.56 -4.74
C PRO A 23 -9.15 15.18 -4.46
N TYR A 24 -8.30 15.03 -3.43
CA TYR A 24 -7.74 13.71 -3.07
C TYR A 24 -8.84 12.74 -2.62
N PHE A 25 -9.80 13.21 -1.83
CA PHE A 25 -10.94 12.41 -1.40
C PHE A 25 -11.81 11.96 -2.58
N LEU A 26 -12.16 12.87 -3.49
CA LEU A 26 -12.99 12.55 -4.65
C LEU A 26 -12.31 11.56 -5.60
N ASP A 27 -10.99 11.67 -5.77
CA ASP A 27 -10.21 10.77 -6.61
C ASP A 27 -9.90 9.43 -5.93
N SER A 28 -10.25 9.24 -4.65
CA SER A 28 -9.96 8.01 -3.91
C SER A 28 -10.83 6.81 -4.28
N PHE A 29 -11.92 6.99 -5.03
CA PHE A 29 -12.97 5.97 -5.20
C PHE A 29 -13.17 5.51 -6.65
N GLY A 30 -12.24 5.83 -7.55
CA GLY A 30 -12.30 5.45 -8.96
C GLY A 30 -12.75 6.59 -9.87
N ASN A 31 -12.86 6.30 -11.16
CA ASN A 31 -13.28 7.27 -12.17
C ASN A 31 -14.74 7.05 -12.60
N ALA A 32 -15.56 8.08 -12.47
CA ALA A 32 -16.98 8.00 -12.81
C ALA A 32 -17.27 7.79 -14.31
N THR A 33 -16.40 8.30 -15.19
CA THR A 33 -16.60 8.20 -16.65
C THR A 33 -16.17 6.84 -17.18
N ARG A 34 -15.02 6.35 -16.74
CA ARG A 34 -14.46 5.05 -17.16
C ARG A 34 -15.05 3.88 -16.38
N ILE A 35 -15.64 4.16 -15.21
CA ILE A 35 -16.15 3.15 -14.28
C ILE A 35 -15.02 2.18 -13.91
N ASP A 36 -13.85 2.73 -13.60
CA ASP A 36 -12.65 1.98 -13.24
C ASP A 36 -12.09 2.40 -11.88
N TYR A 37 -11.33 1.51 -11.24
CA TYR A 37 -10.62 1.75 -9.99
C TYR A 37 -9.27 1.02 -10.03
N GLY A 38 -8.24 1.55 -9.38
CA GLY A 38 -6.95 0.89 -9.28
C GLY A 38 -6.03 1.57 -8.26
N SER A 39 -4.76 1.18 -8.26
CA SER A 39 -3.78 1.61 -7.26
C SER A 39 -3.49 3.11 -7.24
N GLY A 40 -3.79 3.84 -8.33
CA GLY A 40 -3.73 5.31 -8.33
C GLY A 40 -4.78 5.94 -7.41
N HIS A 41 -6.01 5.40 -7.43
CA HIS A 41 -7.09 5.84 -6.54
C HIS A 41 -6.82 5.43 -5.09
N GLU A 42 -6.28 4.23 -4.87
CA GLU A 42 -5.77 3.82 -3.55
C GLU A 42 -4.72 4.80 -3.02
N ALA A 43 -3.76 5.21 -3.87
CA ALA A 43 -2.75 6.18 -3.51
C ALA A 43 -3.32 7.58 -3.23
N SER A 44 -4.35 8.04 -3.96
CA SER A 44 -5.07 9.28 -3.64
C SER A 44 -5.66 9.25 -2.21
N PHE A 45 -6.17 8.10 -1.76
CA PHE A 45 -6.63 7.95 -0.37
C PHE A 45 -5.49 8.00 0.65
N LEU A 46 -4.32 7.43 0.31
CA LEU A 46 -3.12 7.54 1.14
C LEU A 46 -2.63 9.00 1.23
N VAL A 47 -2.67 9.76 0.15
CA VAL A 47 -2.33 11.18 0.13
C VAL A 47 -3.28 11.96 1.04
N LEU A 48 -4.60 11.69 0.98
CA LEU A 48 -5.56 12.28 1.92
C LEU A 48 -5.20 11.98 3.39
N MET A 49 -4.91 10.71 3.72
CA MET A 49 -4.50 10.31 5.08
C MET A 49 -3.21 11.01 5.50
N PHE A 50 -2.23 11.10 4.60
CA PHE A 50 -0.97 11.82 4.81
C PHE A 50 -1.23 13.30 5.12
N CYS A 51 -2.04 13.99 4.30
CA CYS A 51 -2.33 15.40 4.52
C CYS A 51 -3.08 15.65 5.84
N LEU A 52 -4.01 14.76 6.22
CA LEU A 52 -4.69 14.85 7.52
C LEU A 52 -3.70 14.73 8.69
N ARG A 53 -2.72 13.83 8.59
CA ARG A 53 -1.62 13.72 9.57
C ARG A 53 -0.75 14.98 9.59
N GLN A 54 -0.36 15.51 8.43
CA GLN A 54 0.42 16.76 8.34
C GLN A 54 -0.31 17.98 8.92
N LEU A 55 -1.64 17.99 8.88
CA LEU A 55 -2.47 19.02 9.50
C LEU A 55 -2.67 18.82 11.01
N GLY A 56 -2.14 17.74 11.58
CA GLY A 56 -2.28 17.41 13.00
C GLY A 56 -3.65 16.84 13.40
N VAL A 57 -4.45 16.39 12.44
CA VAL A 57 -5.73 15.70 12.71
C VAL A 57 -5.47 14.35 13.37
N PHE A 58 -4.38 13.71 12.99
CA PHE A 58 -3.89 12.46 13.56
C PHE A 58 -2.45 12.64 14.04
N THR A 59 -2.09 11.95 15.11
CA THR A 59 -0.71 11.91 15.63
C THR A 59 -0.02 10.59 15.28
N GLU A 60 1.23 10.43 15.70
CA GLU A 60 1.97 9.17 15.48
C GLU A 60 1.32 7.97 16.18
N ASP A 61 0.70 8.21 17.34
CA ASP A 61 -0.02 7.19 18.10
C ASP A 61 -1.21 6.61 17.33
N ASP A 62 -1.74 7.37 16.36
CA ASP A 62 -2.85 6.96 15.51
C ASP A 62 -2.42 6.11 14.30
N ASN A 63 -1.12 5.99 14.00
CA ASN A 63 -0.63 5.32 12.79
C ASN A 63 -1.19 3.90 12.62
N ARG A 64 -1.29 3.13 13.71
CA ARG A 64 -1.89 1.79 13.68
C ARG A 64 -3.39 1.83 13.39
N ALA A 65 -4.11 2.81 13.94
CA ALA A 65 -5.56 2.96 13.73
C ALA A 65 -5.87 3.47 12.32
N LEU A 66 -5.02 4.34 11.76
CA LEU A 66 -5.10 4.78 10.37
C LEU A 66 -5.09 3.59 9.41
N VAL A 67 -4.20 2.62 9.61
CA VAL A 67 -4.14 1.40 8.78
C VAL A 67 -5.26 0.42 9.14
N LEU A 68 -5.34 0.00 10.40
CA LEU A 68 -6.17 -1.14 10.81
C LEU A 68 -7.66 -0.79 10.98
N ARG A 69 -8.04 0.49 10.96
CA ARG A 69 -9.43 0.93 11.08
C ARG A 69 -9.87 1.81 9.92
N ILE A 70 -9.16 2.90 9.63
CA ILE A 70 -9.58 3.85 8.59
C ILE A 70 -9.38 3.22 7.21
N PHE A 71 -8.18 2.77 6.89
CA PHE A 71 -7.88 2.14 5.61
C PHE A 71 -8.64 0.82 5.44
N LEU A 72 -8.77 -0.01 6.49
CA LEU A 72 -9.59 -1.21 6.42
C LEU A 72 -11.06 -0.90 6.08
N LYS A 73 -11.65 0.18 6.63
CA LYS A 73 -13.00 0.61 6.25
C LYS A 73 -13.06 1.09 4.81
N TYR A 74 -12.07 1.85 4.37
CA TYR A 74 -11.93 2.26 2.97
C TYR A 74 -11.91 1.04 2.03
N LEU A 75 -11.13 0.00 2.33
CA LEU A 75 -11.11 -1.25 1.55
C LEU A 75 -12.49 -1.89 1.42
N ARG A 76 -13.29 -1.90 2.50
CA ARG A 76 -14.66 -2.44 2.43
C ARG A 76 -15.56 -1.60 1.53
N VAL A 77 -15.43 -0.28 1.57
CA VAL A 77 -16.16 0.61 0.68
C VAL A 77 -15.77 0.35 -0.78
N VAL A 78 -14.49 0.37 -1.13
CA VAL A 78 -14.06 0.19 -2.53
C VAL A 78 -14.37 -1.21 -3.06
N ARG A 79 -14.31 -2.26 -2.24
CA ARG A 79 -14.78 -3.61 -2.65
C ARG A 79 -16.28 -3.64 -2.92
N CYS A 80 -17.08 -2.94 -2.10
CA CYS A 80 -18.50 -2.79 -2.36
C CYS A 80 -18.75 -2.06 -3.69
N LEU A 81 -18.00 -0.99 -3.99
CA LEU A 81 -18.09 -0.26 -5.25
C LEU A 81 -17.70 -1.16 -6.44
N GLN A 82 -16.57 -1.87 -6.35
CA GLN A 82 -16.07 -2.77 -7.39
C GLN A 82 -17.13 -3.81 -7.78
N VAL A 83 -17.74 -4.48 -6.80
CA VAL A 83 -18.77 -5.50 -7.06
C VAL A 83 -20.08 -4.88 -7.53
N THR A 84 -20.56 -3.83 -6.85
CA THR A 84 -21.88 -3.22 -7.11
C THR A 84 -21.94 -2.59 -8.49
N TYR A 85 -20.88 -1.86 -8.88
CA TYR A 85 -20.80 -1.14 -10.14
C TYR A 85 -20.01 -1.88 -11.22
N ARG A 86 -19.53 -3.09 -10.92
CA ARG A 86 -18.70 -3.91 -11.84
C ARG A 86 -17.54 -3.12 -12.41
N MET A 87 -16.82 -2.44 -11.51
CA MET A 87 -15.75 -1.53 -11.92
C MET A 87 -14.64 -2.31 -12.61
N GLU A 88 -14.09 -1.72 -13.67
CA GLU A 88 -12.95 -2.28 -14.37
C GLU A 88 -11.65 -1.99 -13.60
N PRO A 89 -10.66 -2.90 -13.64
CA PRO A 89 -9.32 -2.62 -13.14
C PRO A 89 -8.67 -1.47 -13.93
N ALA A 90 -8.33 -0.39 -13.23
CA ALA A 90 -7.65 0.76 -13.82
C ALA A 90 -6.15 0.45 -13.97
N GLY A 91 -5.65 0.60 -15.20
CA GLY A 91 -4.26 0.29 -15.55
C GLY A 91 -4.12 -1.08 -16.20
N SER A 92 -3.57 -1.09 -17.42
CA SER A 92 -3.40 -2.30 -18.22
C SER A 92 -2.20 -3.12 -17.76
N ARG A 93 -2.40 -4.00 -16.76
CA ARG A 93 -1.35 -4.93 -16.30
C ARG A 93 -1.73 -6.40 -16.29
N GLY A 94 -3.02 -6.74 -16.31
CA GLY A 94 -3.50 -8.12 -16.38
C GLY A 94 -2.71 -9.04 -15.45
N VAL A 95 -2.18 -10.14 -15.99
CA VAL A 95 -1.40 -11.16 -15.26
C VAL A 95 -0.09 -10.68 -14.64
N HIS A 96 0.38 -9.48 -14.98
CA HIS A 96 1.59 -8.87 -14.42
C HIS A 96 1.30 -7.93 -13.25
N ALA A 97 0.03 -7.65 -12.94
CA ALA A 97 -0.35 -6.92 -11.74
C ALA A 97 -0.19 -7.81 -10.50
N LEU A 98 0.06 -7.18 -9.35
CA LEU A 98 -0.01 -7.86 -8.06
C LEU A 98 -1.44 -8.31 -7.76
N ASP A 99 -2.38 -7.39 -7.96
CA ASP A 99 -3.82 -7.55 -7.83
C ASP A 99 -4.51 -6.58 -8.82
N ASP A 100 -5.79 -6.83 -9.12
CA ASP A 100 -6.53 -6.02 -10.08
C ASP A 100 -6.76 -4.59 -9.57
N PHE A 101 -6.92 -4.40 -8.26
CA PHE A 101 -7.38 -3.13 -7.69
C PHE A 101 -6.43 -2.53 -6.65
N GLN A 102 -5.89 -3.35 -5.74
CA GLN A 102 -5.21 -2.87 -4.54
C GLN A 102 -3.72 -3.23 -4.53
N PHE A 103 -2.93 -2.49 -3.76
CA PHE A 103 -1.54 -2.85 -3.46
C PHE A 103 -1.28 -2.83 -1.95
N MET A 104 -1.74 -1.81 -1.25
CA MET A 104 -1.40 -1.57 0.16
C MET A 104 -1.81 -2.67 1.14
N PRO A 105 -2.93 -3.41 0.97
CA PRO A 105 -3.25 -4.54 1.84
C PRO A 105 -2.15 -5.60 1.89
N PHE A 106 -1.47 -5.85 0.76
CA PHE A 106 -0.37 -6.81 0.68
C PHE A 106 0.90 -6.27 1.33
N LEU A 107 1.20 -4.97 1.14
CA LEU A 107 2.33 -4.32 1.78
C LEU A 107 2.18 -4.30 3.31
N TRP A 108 1.10 -3.72 3.84
CA TRP A 108 0.90 -3.65 5.30
C TRP A 108 0.57 -5.01 5.91
N GLY A 109 -0.16 -5.86 5.18
CA GLY A 109 -0.49 -7.20 5.65
C GLY A 109 0.71 -8.13 5.76
N SER A 110 1.69 -8.02 4.87
CA SER A 110 2.96 -8.76 5.00
C SER A 110 3.78 -8.26 6.19
N ALA A 111 3.78 -6.95 6.46
CA ALA A 111 4.39 -6.38 7.67
C ALA A 111 3.75 -6.94 8.96
N GLN A 112 2.43 -7.11 9.00
CA GLN A 112 1.74 -7.74 10.14
C GLN A 112 2.17 -9.21 10.39
N LEU A 113 2.79 -9.87 9.41
CA LEU A 113 3.19 -11.30 9.48
C LEU A 113 4.68 -11.49 9.79
N ILE A 114 5.47 -10.42 9.81
CA ILE A 114 6.86 -10.43 10.29
C ILE A 114 6.88 -10.87 11.76
N GLY A 115 7.71 -11.86 12.09
CA GLY A 115 7.79 -12.43 13.44
C GLY A 115 6.50 -13.08 13.96
N ASN A 116 5.57 -13.49 13.09
CA ASN A 116 4.32 -14.08 13.53
C ASN A 116 4.52 -15.40 14.31
N LYS A 117 3.79 -15.57 15.42
CA LYS A 117 3.88 -16.75 16.30
C LYS A 117 3.11 -17.99 15.80
N LYS A 118 2.42 -17.87 14.66
CA LYS A 118 1.56 -18.93 14.11
C LYS A 118 2.30 -19.78 13.07
N HIS A 119 3.59 -19.52 12.86
CA HIS A 119 4.40 -20.17 11.83
C HIS A 119 3.80 -20.08 10.43
N LEU A 120 3.04 -19.00 10.17
CA LEU A 120 2.53 -18.71 8.83
C LEU A 120 3.70 -18.28 7.96
N VAL A 121 3.85 -18.92 6.81
CA VAL A 121 4.85 -18.62 5.79
C VAL A 121 4.16 -18.04 4.56
N PRO A 122 4.88 -17.39 3.62
CA PRO A 122 4.27 -16.87 2.41
C PRO A 122 3.47 -17.92 1.62
N GLU A 123 3.90 -19.17 1.56
CA GLU A 123 3.11 -20.24 0.92
C GLU A 123 1.71 -20.44 1.57
N SER A 124 1.54 -20.12 2.85
CA SER A 124 0.31 -20.37 3.60
C SER A 124 -0.93 -19.69 3.03
N TYR A 125 -0.82 -18.60 2.27
CA TYR A 125 -1.99 -17.98 1.64
C TYR A 125 -2.50 -18.71 0.40
N LEU A 126 -1.84 -19.77 -0.05
CA LEU A 126 -2.36 -20.65 -1.10
C LEU A 126 -3.41 -21.64 -0.57
N ASN A 127 -3.46 -21.85 0.75
CA ASN A 127 -4.44 -22.73 1.39
C ASN A 127 -5.70 -21.94 1.79
N ALA A 128 -6.82 -22.22 1.13
CA ALA A 128 -8.08 -21.48 1.32
C ALA A 128 -8.62 -21.50 2.77
N GLU A 129 -8.46 -22.61 3.50
CA GLU A 129 -8.90 -22.70 4.90
C GLU A 129 -8.06 -21.81 5.82
N THR A 130 -6.74 -21.79 5.60
CA THR A 130 -5.81 -20.90 6.30
C THR A 130 -6.13 -19.44 6.01
N VAL A 131 -6.44 -19.12 4.76
CA VAL A 131 -6.86 -17.79 4.35
C VAL A 131 -8.14 -17.36 5.08
N ALA A 132 -9.19 -18.17 5.02
CA ALA A 132 -10.47 -17.87 5.68
C ALA A 132 -10.31 -17.69 7.21
N LEU A 133 -9.45 -18.49 7.85
CA LEU A 133 -9.18 -18.41 9.28
C LEU A 133 -8.45 -17.11 9.69
N HIS A 134 -7.62 -16.55 8.81
CA HIS A 134 -6.75 -15.41 9.12
C HIS A 134 -7.19 -14.09 8.50
N ALA A 135 -8.04 -14.10 7.49
CA ALA A 135 -8.60 -12.91 6.84
C ALA A 135 -9.17 -11.88 7.83
N PRO A 136 -9.94 -12.24 8.88
CA PRO A 136 -10.46 -11.25 9.82
C PRO A 136 -9.40 -10.52 10.66
N LYS A 137 -8.15 -11.00 10.67
CA LYS A 137 -7.09 -10.53 11.58
C LYS A 137 -5.84 -10.00 10.84
N ASN A 138 -5.76 -10.13 9.52
CA ASN A 138 -4.59 -9.74 8.75
C ASN A 138 -4.98 -9.24 7.36
N LEU A 139 -4.43 -8.09 6.96
CA LEU A 139 -4.78 -7.43 5.69
C LEU A 139 -4.37 -8.22 4.44
N PHE A 140 -3.27 -8.99 4.51
CA PHE A 140 -2.80 -9.80 3.39
C PHE A 140 -3.78 -10.94 3.14
N PHE A 141 -4.09 -11.71 4.19
CA PHE A 141 -5.06 -12.79 4.11
C PHE A 141 -6.45 -12.29 3.75
N ASP A 142 -6.85 -11.10 4.22
CA ASP A 142 -8.11 -10.48 3.83
C ASP A 142 -8.17 -10.14 2.33
N ALA A 143 -7.08 -9.66 1.75
CA ALA A 143 -6.99 -9.38 0.33
C ALA A 143 -7.00 -10.67 -0.50
N VAL A 144 -6.28 -11.71 -0.07
CA VAL A 144 -6.31 -13.02 -0.74
C VAL A 144 -7.69 -13.68 -0.64
N GLN A 145 -8.39 -13.54 0.49
CA GLN A 145 -9.77 -14.01 0.64
C GLN A 145 -10.69 -13.36 -0.40
N TYR A 146 -10.57 -12.04 -0.60
CA TYR A 146 -11.34 -11.33 -1.61
C TYR A 146 -11.04 -11.82 -3.04
N ILE A 147 -9.78 -12.13 -3.34
CA ILE A 147 -9.39 -12.75 -4.62
C ILE A 147 -10.09 -14.10 -4.80
N ASN A 148 -10.05 -14.96 -3.78
CA ASN A 148 -10.67 -16.29 -3.83
C ASN A 148 -12.20 -16.23 -3.98
N GLU A 149 -12.83 -15.14 -3.52
CA GLU A 149 -14.28 -14.92 -3.65
C GLU A 149 -14.69 -14.35 -5.01
N THR A 150 -13.79 -13.65 -5.70
CA THR A 150 -14.10 -12.89 -6.93
C THR A 150 -13.51 -13.48 -8.20
N LYS A 151 -12.47 -14.33 -8.08
CA LYS A 151 -11.83 -15.02 -9.20
C LYS A 151 -12.06 -16.52 -9.10
N THR A 152 -12.25 -17.14 -10.26
CA THR A 152 -12.47 -18.60 -10.37
C THR A 152 -11.34 -19.26 -11.11
N GLY A 153 -11.02 -20.50 -10.73
CA GLY A 153 -9.96 -21.29 -11.35
C GLY A 153 -8.72 -21.40 -10.47
N PRO A 154 -7.65 -22.04 -10.97
CA PRO A 154 -6.41 -22.17 -10.23
C PRO A 154 -5.74 -20.82 -9.94
N PHE A 155 -5.27 -20.63 -8.71
CA PHE A 155 -4.69 -19.36 -8.25
C PHE A 155 -3.54 -18.84 -9.14
N HIS A 156 -2.70 -19.75 -9.64
CA HIS A 156 -1.57 -19.41 -10.51
C HIS A 156 -1.99 -18.89 -11.89
N GLU A 157 -3.20 -19.19 -12.36
CA GLU A 157 -3.71 -18.71 -13.66
C GLU A 157 -4.19 -17.26 -13.57
N HIS A 158 -4.87 -16.89 -12.49
CA HIS A 158 -5.50 -15.57 -12.35
C HIS A 158 -4.75 -14.58 -11.45
N SER A 159 -3.79 -15.07 -10.64
CA SER A 159 -3.01 -14.28 -9.67
C SER A 159 -1.54 -14.70 -9.67
N ASN A 160 -0.95 -14.84 -10.87
CA ASN A 160 0.41 -15.37 -11.06
C ASN A 160 1.52 -14.63 -10.30
N GLN A 161 1.45 -13.29 -10.16
CA GLN A 161 2.45 -12.56 -9.37
C GLN A 161 2.42 -12.96 -7.89
N LEU A 162 1.22 -13.00 -7.30
CA LEU A 162 1.04 -13.51 -5.94
C LEU A 162 1.48 -14.98 -5.86
N TRP A 163 1.13 -15.82 -6.83
CA TRP A 163 1.64 -17.20 -6.86
C TRP A 163 3.16 -17.27 -6.79
N ASN A 164 3.89 -16.47 -7.57
CA ASN A 164 5.36 -16.45 -7.53
C ASN A 164 5.89 -15.94 -6.18
N ILE A 165 5.22 -14.98 -5.56
CA ILE A 165 5.58 -14.45 -4.23
C ILE A 165 5.44 -15.53 -3.14
N SER A 166 4.61 -16.54 -3.33
CA SER A 166 4.38 -17.60 -2.33
C SER A 166 5.63 -18.46 -2.11
N ALA A 167 6.51 -18.52 -3.11
CA ALA A 167 7.80 -19.21 -3.04
C ALA A 167 8.88 -18.45 -2.25
N VAL A 168 8.62 -17.20 -1.88
CA VAL A 168 9.52 -16.42 -1.02
C VAL A 168 9.50 -17.02 0.38
N GLN A 169 10.68 -17.16 0.98
CA GLN A 169 10.85 -17.93 2.21
C GLN A 169 10.34 -17.24 3.48
N THR A 170 10.37 -15.90 3.53
CA THR A 170 10.03 -15.15 4.75
C THR A 170 9.19 -13.91 4.45
N TRP A 171 8.37 -13.50 5.42
CA TRP A 171 7.52 -12.31 5.31
C TRP A 171 8.30 -11.01 5.28
N GLU A 172 9.50 -10.97 5.89
CA GLU A 172 10.42 -9.83 5.81
C GLU A 172 10.84 -9.61 4.36
N LYS A 173 11.24 -10.68 3.65
CA LYS A 173 11.60 -10.59 2.22
C LYS A 173 10.42 -10.22 1.34
N VAL A 174 9.23 -10.76 1.63
CA VAL A 174 8.00 -10.36 0.93
C VAL A 174 7.75 -8.87 1.14
N ASN A 175 7.75 -8.39 2.38
CA ASN A 175 7.46 -7.00 2.70
C ASN A 175 8.48 -6.03 2.07
N SER A 176 9.78 -6.31 2.17
CA SER A 176 10.81 -5.51 1.49
C SER A 176 10.65 -5.53 -0.03
N GLY A 177 10.26 -6.67 -0.62
CA GLY A 177 9.94 -6.78 -2.04
C GLY A 177 8.71 -5.95 -2.42
N MET A 178 7.65 -5.97 -1.60
CA MET A 178 6.44 -5.18 -1.79
C MET A 178 6.73 -3.68 -1.77
N PHE A 179 7.61 -3.21 -0.88
CA PHE A 179 8.03 -1.80 -0.86
C PHE A 179 8.68 -1.39 -2.19
N LYS A 180 9.65 -2.17 -2.68
CA LYS A 180 10.34 -1.90 -3.96
C LYS A 180 9.37 -1.96 -5.14
N MET A 181 8.46 -2.93 -5.12
CA MET A 181 7.47 -3.11 -6.16
C MET A 181 6.43 -1.97 -6.15
N TYR A 182 6.00 -1.48 -4.99
CA TYR A 182 5.10 -0.32 -4.90
C TYR A 182 5.76 0.93 -5.49
N GLU A 183 7.02 1.17 -5.13
CA GLU A 183 7.78 2.29 -5.68
C GLU A 183 7.90 2.20 -7.21
N ALA A 184 8.31 1.04 -7.73
CA ALA A 184 8.52 0.86 -9.17
C ALA A 184 7.21 0.87 -9.98
N GLU A 185 6.19 0.17 -9.48
CA GLU A 185 4.97 -0.09 -10.24
C GLU A 185 3.84 0.90 -9.94
N VAL A 186 3.88 1.63 -8.83
CA VAL A 186 2.87 2.66 -8.53
C VAL A 186 3.51 4.04 -8.63
N LEU A 187 4.48 4.35 -7.77
CA LEU A 187 5.00 5.72 -7.63
C LEU A 187 5.92 6.19 -8.77
N LYS A 188 6.61 5.27 -9.46
CA LYS A 188 7.46 5.58 -10.62
C LYS A 188 6.76 5.29 -11.95
N LYS A 189 5.48 4.93 -11.93
CA LYS A 189 4.73 4.60 -13.14
C LYS A 189 3.93 5.79 -13.62
N PHE A 190 4.37 6.40 -14.73
CA PHE A 190 3.71 7.59 -15.28
C PHE A 190 2.18 7.44 -15.46
N PRO A 191 1.64 6.36 -16.08
CA PRO A 191 0.20 6.16 -16.16
C PRO A 191 -0.58 6.23 -14.84
N VAL A 192 0.06 5.91 -13.72
CA VAL A 192 -0.53 5.97 -12.38
C VAL A 192 -0.36 7.38 -11.81
N VAL A 193 0.88 7.89 -11.76
CA VAL A 193 1.17 9.17 -11.09
C VAL A 193 0.80 10.42 -11.88
N GLN A 194 0.47 10.31 -13.18
CA GLN A 194 -0.03 11.44 -13.97
C GLN A 194 -1.34 12.02 -13.42
N HIS A 195 -2.06 11.26 -12.59
CA HIS A 195 -3.29 11.69 -11.95
C HIS A 195 -3.07 12.26 -10.54
N PHE A 196 -1.84 12.24 -10.03
CA PHE A 196 -1.55 12.84 -8.72
C PHE A 196 -1.71 14.35 -8.80
N LEU A 197 -2.48 14.86 -7.84
CA LEU A 197 -2.63 16.29 -7.62
C LEU A 197 -1.57 16.74 -6.62
N PHE A 198 -1.12 17.97 -6.77
CA PHE A 198 -0.13 18.58 -5.88
C PHE A 198 -0.64 19.94 -5.41
N GLY A 199 -0.48 20.21 -4.12
CA GLY A 199 -0.88 21.45 -3.49
C GLY A 199 0.20 21.99 -2.55
N SER A 200 -0.24 22.69 -1.51
CA SER A 200 0.64 23.26 -0.50
C SER A 200 1.11 22.24 0.54
N ILE A 201 0.26 21.26 0.87
CA ILE A 201 0.53 20.23 1.88
C ILE A 201 1.25 19.05 1.23
N PHE A 202 0.72 18.54 0.13
CA PHE A 202 1.39 17.53 -0.70
C PHE A 202 2.03 18.22 -1.91
N SER A 203 3.23 18.74 -1.70
CA SER A 203 3.90 19.63 -2.64
C SER A 203 4.79 18.88 -3.63
N ILE A 204 4.82 19.37 -4.87
CA ILE A 204 5.77 18.92 -5.91
C ILE A 204 7.18 19.52 -5.71
N GLN A 205 7.32 20.51 -4.83
CA GLN A 205 8.60 21.15 -4.59
C GLN A 205 9.60 20.15 -3.98
N PRO A 206 10.89 20.22 -4.34
CA PRO A 206 11.91 19.35 -3.76
C PRO A 206 11.92 19.43 -2.24
N VAL A 207 11.98 18.26 -1.59
CA VAL A 207 12.10 18.16 -0.13
C VAL A 207 13.42 18.78 0.30
N LYS A 208 13.35 19.79 1.17
CA LYS A 208 14.55 20.48 1.70
C LYS A 208 15.13 19.74 2.90
N GLU A 209 14.27 19.29 3.80
CA GLU A 209 14.62 18.55 5.01
C GLU A 209 13.53 17.51 5.29
N ILE A 210 13.93 16.29 5.67
CA ILE A 210 13.01 15.25 6.13
C ILE A 210 12.93 15.38 7.65
N THR A 211 11.75 15.65 8.18
CA THR A 211 11.52 15.86 9.63
C THR A 211 10.75 14.72 10.29
N ASP A 212 10.22 13.77 9.52
CA ASP A 212 9.47 12.63 10.05
C ASP A 212 10.43 11.56 10.59
N SER A 213 10.38 11.34 11.91
CA SER A 213 11.22 10.39 12.64
C SER A 213 11.17 8.98 12.05
N ASN A 214 10.00 8.52 11.60
CA ASN A 214 9.84 7.18 11.01
C ASN A 214 10.60 7.06 9.68
N VAL A 215 10.70 8.14 8.92
CA VAL A 215 11.44 8.18 7.66
C VAL A 215 12.94 8.27 7.93
N LEU A 216 13.35 9.08 8.91
CA LEU A 216 14.74 9.20 9.34
C LEU A 216 15.32 7.89 9.89
N GLU A 217 14.57 7.19 10.75
CA GLU A 217 14.96 5.88 11.28
C GLU A 217 15.13 4.86 10.15
N SER A 218 14.15 4.75 9.25
CA SER A 218 14.23 3.83 8.10
C SER A 218 15.39 4.15 7.14
N ALA A 219 15.69 5.43 6.89
CA ALA A 219 16.82 5.84 6.05
C ALA A 219 18.17 5.49 6.70
N THR A 220 18.25 5.61 8.03
CA THR A 220 19.45 5.26 8.81
C THR A 220 19.68 3.75 8.83
N GLU A 221 18.62 2.95 9.03
CA GLU A 221 18.68 1.48 8.99
C GLU A 221 19.07 0.95 7.59
N LEU A 222 18.52 1.55 6.53
CA LEU A 222 18.86 1.20 5.15
C LEU A 222 20.32 1.52 4.81
N GLN A 223 20.85 2.64 5.30
CA GLN A 223 22.27 2.99 5.14
C GLN A 223 23.19 2.03 5.91
N GLN A 224 22.80 1.61 7.11
CA GLN A 224 23.57 0.62 7.89
C GLN A 224 23.62 -0.74 7.19
N GLN A 225 22.50 -1.23 6.66
CA GLN A 225 22.44 -2.51 5.94
C GLN A 225 23.25 -2.49 4.63
N GLN A 226 23.32 -1.36 3.93
CA GLN A 226 24.16 -1.21 2.72
C GLN A 226 25.67 -1.18 3.07
N ASN A 227 26.04 -0.56 4.20
CA ASN A 227 27.43 -0.52 4.64
C ASN A 227 27.92 -1.90 5.10
N GLU A 228 27.10 -2.68 5.79
CA GLU A 228 27.44 -4.05 6.22
C GLU A 228 27.59 -5.03 5.04
N GLY A 229 26.76 -4.89 4.00
CA GLY A 229 26.88 -5.70 2.78
C GLY A 229 28.14 -5.39 1.94
N THR A 230 28.73 -4.20 2.10
CA THR A 230 29.94 -3.79 1.37
C THR A 230 31.21 -4.26 2.08
N SER A 231 31.21 -4.35 3.41
CA SER A 231 32.33 -4.90 4.19
C SER A 231 32.52 -6.42 4.06
N ALA A 232 31.49 -7.17 3.64
CA ALA A 232 31.58 -8.63 3.48
C ALA A 232 32.26 -9.10 2.18
N ASN A 233 32.41 -8.23 1.17
CA ASN A 233 33.01 -8.58 -0.14
C ASN A 233 34.47 -8.13 -0.32
N GLY A 234 35.10 -7.57 0.71
CA GLY A 234 36.45 -6.98 0.63
C GLY A 234 37.63 -7.89 1.03
N GLY A 235 37.40 -9.17 1.31
CA GLY A 235 38.41 -9.99 2.01
C GLY A 235 38.60 -11.39 1.44
N THR A 236 39.13 -11.52 0.22
CA THR A 236 40.02 -12.63 -0.18
C THR A 236 40.65 -12.32 -1.54
N ASN A 237 41.88 -11.82 -1.54
CA ASN A 237 42.88 -12.14 -2.56
C ASN A 237 44.25 -11.66 -2.10
N GLU A 238 44.88 -12.43 -1.24
CA GLU A 238 46.34 -12.46 -1.11
C GLU A 238 46.74 -13.83 -0.57
N SER A 239 47.14 -14.72 -1.48
CA SER A 239 48.18 -15.76 -1.31
C SER A 239 47.95 -16.92 -2.29
N ALA A 240 48.73 -16.96 -3.38
CA ALA A 240 49.34 -18.18 -3.90
C ALA A 240 50.26 -17.85 -5.08
N SER A 241 51.56 -18.14 -4.87
CA SER A 241 52.65 -18.42 -5.82
C SER A 241 53.00 -17.40 -6.90
#